data_AF-A0A5R2N550-F1
#
_entry.id   AF-A0A5R2N550-F1
#
_cell.length_a   1.000
_cell.length_b   1.000
_cell.length_c   1.000
_cell.angle_alpha   90.00
_cell.angle_beta   90.00
_cell.angle_gamma   90.00
#
_symmetry.space_group_name_H-M   'P 1'
#
loop_
_entity.id
_entity.type
_entity.pdbx_description
1 polymer ?
#
loop_
_entity_poly.entity_id
_entity_poly.type
_entity_poly.pdbx_seq_one_letter_code
_entity_poly.pdbx_strand_id
1 'polypeptide(L)' 'MSGIENSGADAGEGRVKNAILIAGPTASGKSALALELAERTGGVIVNTDS' A
#
# COMPACT_ATOMS: atom_id res chain seq x y z
N MET A 1 14.37 -36.89 -12.10
CA MET A 1 14.48 -35.49 -12.54
C MET A 1 13.09 -34.99 -12.87
N SER A 2 12.41 -34.37 -11.90
CA SER A 2 11.22 -33.55 -12.10
C SER A 2 10.90 -32.90 -10.76
N GLY A 3 10.63 -31.59 -10.74
CA GLY A 3 10.16 -30.89 -9.54
C GLY A 3 10.98 -29.69 -9.11
N ILE A 4 11.25 -28.75 -10.03
CA ILE A 4 11.37 -27.34 -9.65
C ILE A 4 10.26 -26.64 -10.42
N GLU A 5 9.06 -26.73 -9.87
CA GLU A 5 7.93 -25.92 -10.29
C GLU A 5 8.16 -24.50 -9.78
N ASN A 6 8.22 -23.58 -10.74
CA ASN A 6 8.57 -22.18 -10.54
C ASN A 6 7.45 -21.48 -9.74
N SER A 7 7.64 -21.34 -8.43
CA SER A 7 6.74 -20.68 -7.47
C SER A 7 6.69 -19.16 -7.62
N GLY A 8 6.71 -18.66 -8.86
CA GLY A 8 6.71 -17.24 -9.22
C GLY A 8 5.38 -16.73 -9.79
N ALA A 9 4.35 -17.59 -9.89
CA ALA A 9 3.09 -17.25 -10.54
C ALA A 9 2.11 -16.44 -9.66
N ASP A 10 2.22 -16.52 -8.33
CA ASP A 10 1.24 -15.93 -7.41
C ASP A 10 1.54 -14.48 -6.98
N ALA A 11 2.64 -13.88 -7.45
CA ALA A 11 3.02 -12.51 -7.07
C ALA A 11 2.11 -11.41 -7.70
N GLY A 12 1.14 -11.80 -8.53
CA GLY A 12 0.25 -10.88 -9.26
C GLY A 12 -1.04 -10.51 -8.53
N GLU A 13 -1.48 -11.30 -7.56
CA GLU A 13 -2.86 -11.23 -7.05
C GLU A 13 -3.07 -10.17 -5.94
N GLY A 14 -1.98 -9.64 -5.38
CA GLY A 14 -2.02 -8.67 -4.26
C GLY A 14 -1.64 -7.22 -4.58
N ARG A 15 -1.39 -6.84 -5.84
CA ARG A 15 -0.88 -5.50 -6.15
C ARG A 15 -2.01 -4.47 -6.28
N VAL A 16 -2.04 -3.51 -5.35
CA VAL A 16 -2.91 -2.32 -5.47
C VAL A 16 -2.42 -1.44 -6.61
N LYS A 17 -3.25 -1.26 -7.65
CA LYS A 17 -2.87 -0.51 -8.86
C LYS A 17 -3.01 1.01 -8.73
N ASN A 18 -3.80 1.50 -7.77
CA ASN A 18 -4.13 2.91 -7.58
C ASN A 18 -3.90 3.36 -6.13
N ALA A 19 -2.71 3.12 -5.58
CA ALA A 19 -2.35 3.53 -4.22
C ALA A 19 -1.66 4.91 -4.22
N ILE A 20 -1.86 5.67 -3.14
CA ILE A 20 -1.14 6.90 -2.84
C ILE A 20 -0.20 6.61 -1.67
N LEU A 21 1.10 6.90 -1.84
CA LEU A 21 2.09 6.82 -0.75
C LEU A 21 2.28 8.21 -0.13
N ILE A 22 1.94 8.33 1.16
CA ILE A 22 2.16 9.56 1.94
C ILE A 22 3.40 9.33 2.81
N ALA A 23 4.55 9.85 2.36
CA ALA A 23 5.82 9.76 3.07
C ALA A 23 6.24 11.11 3.66
N GLY A 24 7.11 11.08 4.67
CA GLY A 24 7.66 12.29 5.31
C GLY A 24 8.10 12.08 6.76
N PRO A 25 8.82 13.05 7.37
CA PRO A 25 9.34 12.97 8.74
C PRO A 25 8.24 12.76 9.80
N THR A 26 8.62 12.25 10.98
CA THR A 26 7.71 12.19 12.14
C THR A 26 7.18 13.58 12.46
N ALA A 27 5.92 13.65 12.90
CA ALA A 27 5.20 14.89 13.22
C ALA A 27 4.94 15.89 12.06
N SER A 28 5.19 15.52 10.80
CA SER A 28 4.92 16.38 9.64
C SER A 28 3.44 16.46 9.20
N GLY A 29 2.51 15.90 9.98
CA GLY A 29 1.08 15.91 9.64
C GLY A 29 0.62 14.90 8.58
N LYS A 30 1.39 13.84 8.30
CA LYS A 30 1.01 12.80 7.31
C LYS A 30 -0.40 12.24 7.51
N SER A 31 -0.76 11.93 8.76
CA SER A 31 -2.08 11.38 9.09
C SER A 31 -3.20 12.37 8.80
N ALA A 32 -2.98 13.68 8.96
CA ALA A 32 -3.96 14.70 8.61
C ALA A 32 -4.21 14.73 7.10
N LEU A 33 -3.15 14.68 6.29
CA LEU A 33 -3.27 14.61 4.83
C LEU A 33 -3.95 13.30 4.37
N ALA A 34 -3.64 12.17 5.02
CA ALA A 34 -4.25 10.88 4.72
C ALA A 34 -5.77 10.88 4.96
N LEU A 35 -6.19 11.45 6.09
CA LEU A 35 -7.61 11.58 6.44
C LEU A 35 -8.36 12.47 5.44
N GLU A 36 -7.81 13.64 5.11
CA GLU A 36 -8.43 14.55 4.14
C GLU A 36 -8.63 13.88 2.77
N LEU A 37 -7.60 13.16 2.28
CA LEU A 37 -7.69 12.43 1.02
C LEU A 37 -8.69 11.28 1.09
N ALA A 38 -8.73 10.53 2.18
CA ALA A 38 -9.68 9.43 2.37
C ALA A 38 -11.13 9.94 2.40
N GLU A 39 -11.41 11.01 3.13
CA GLU A 39 -12.74 11.63 3.20
C GLU A 39 -13.20 12.14 1.83
N ARG A 40 -12.32 12.81 1.08
CA ARG A 40 -12.63 13.36 -0.25
C ARG A 40 -12.84 12.29 -1.32
N THR A 41 -12.21 11.13 -1.18
CA THR A 41 -12.19 10.09 -2.22
C THR A 41 -12.97 8.82 -1.85
N GLY A 42 -13.46 8.71 -0.62
CA GLY A 42 -13.97 7.44 -0.08
C GLY A 42 -12.88 6.38 0.04
N GLY A 43 -11.63 6.80 0.22
CA GLY A 43 -10.46 5.93 0.23
C GLY A 43 -10.22 5.23 1.58
N VAL A 44 -9.38 4.20 1.56
CA VAL A 44 -8.95 3.47 2.76
C VAL A 44 -7.50 3.82 3.08
N ILE A 45 -7.21 4.01 4.37
CA ILE A 45 -5.87 4.28 4.87
C ILE A 45 -5.26 2.97 5.37
N VAL A 46 -4.04 2.68 4.94
CA VAL A 46 -3.23 1.55 5.44
C VAL A 46 -1.99 2.13 6.10
N ASN A 47 -1.77 1.80 7.37
CA ASN A 47 -0.56 2.21 8.09
C ASN A 47 0.65 1.43 7.57
N THR A 48 1.82 2.06 7.52
CA THR A 48 3.07 1.49 6.99
C THR A 48 4.27 1.68 7.93
N ASP A 49 4.02 1.93 9.21
CA ASP A 49 5.05 1.71 10.22
C ASP A 49 5.29 0.19 10.42
N SER A 50 6.44 -0.14 11.00
CA SER A 50 6.85 -1.51 11.34
C SER A 50 6.25 -1.99 12.67
#